data_AF-A0A1Q9EAP1-F1
#
_entry.id   AF-A0A1Q9EAP1-F1
#
_cell.length_a   1.000
_cell.length_b   1.000
_cell.length_c   1.000
_cell.angle_alpha   90.00
_cell.angle_beta   90.00
_cell.angle_gamma   90.00
#
_symmetry.space_group_name_H-M   'P 1'
#
loop_
_entity.id
_entity.type
_entity.pdbx_description
1 polymer ?
#
loop_
_entity_poly.entity_id
_entity_poly.type
_entity_poly.pdbx_seq_one_letter_code
_entity_poly.pdbx_strand_id
1 'polypeptide(L)'
;MARYASGPGGINGAHSASPHEMGLGGHEAAGPDATRGYDVQEYGKIWQALAQEKQWPSVQRFSVIGPSGAEFLETVKGVVSSTTGEEPEKIEVVAKTRFQSVRLDVRCASPDDFCLLHSRLKSIPKARFVKSDDIFSVMLNTFDSMPTFPQNGSTWAAETGAKVSEMSLAVKAGTAKPGLQRLGQVRAPSGHFVPESHLNELARMLDSTSAVSGFRVRRIGINDSVWLVTCPANPEGWMIKKVPARRRYSGVPTDVENCDALIRKFPGIVEDQRLAFPHSVVAIHSLSAPWSSQASDHVADLLVSRRVPGDQLGVYLAELDLTKSQDQTALEEVCAGVGEMLADFHARYADPVTGEATYHTDFHPSNVLYEKKTGTLSIVDLTGMGNPGAGDDVQKFERLIFGMAGERYALAFRHRYLAMAKTSVCKTDRSSSKSTCASSTDALWAVPSFHLPAPPTRTGSFKTLSSLAVPESGFNPDKHLTTLAFMLSPGRVCEPQLTPLSSKAKAWVLRQGSANECWVIQQASPLFAERCEEFVRLCPSILEDAQLAFPHSAIPLQAHQKQVGSLLVAECSFRTTLEQYAATLDQTTSEDQAKLQKVLTKTFDILRSSLAKAAGLDRVIG
;
A
#
# COMPACT_ATOMS: atom_id res chain seq x y z
N MET A 1 -74.59 -35.24 30.44
CA MET A 1 -74.68 -35.67 29.03
C MET A 1 -73.29 -36.16 28.63
N ALA A 2 -72.96 -37.43 28.90
CA ALA A 2 -73.10 -38.61 27.99
C ALA A 2 -72.13 -38.50 26.79
N ARG A 3 -71.18 -39.40 26.48
CA ARG A 3 -70.81 -40.80 26.86
C ARG A 3 -69.30 -41.00 26.47
N TYR A 4 -68.47 -41.69 27.26
CA TYR A 4 -67.95 -43.08 27.11
C TYR A 4 -67.32 -43.40 25.73
N ALA A 5 -66.11 -43.97 25.59
CA ALA A 5 -65.69 -45.26 26.17
C ALA A 5 -64.16 -45.56 26.13
N SER A 6 -63.61 -46.00 27.29
CA SER A 6 -62.69 -47.13 27.64
C SER A 6 -61.50 -47.63 26.76
N GLY A 7 -60.36 -47.86 27.46
CA GLY A 7 -59.05 -48.46 27.05
C GLY A 7 -59.03 -49.99 26.88
N PRO A 8 -58.02 -50.81 27.32
CA PRO A 8 -56.91 -50.56 28.29
C PRO A 8 -55.54 -51.27 28.03
N GLY A 9 -54.58 -51.09 28.96
CA GLY A 9 -53.42 -51.98 29.24
C GLY A 9 -52.08 -51.53 28.60
N GLY A 10 -50.92 -51.48 29.24
CA GLY A 10 -50.40 -52.03 30.50
C GLY A 10 -48.99 -52.61 30.23
N ILE A 11 -48.06 -52.45 31.20
CA ILE A 11 -46.80 -53.19 31.45
C ILE A 11 -45.52 -52.32 31.47
N ASN A 12 -44.87 -52.41 32.63
CA ASN A 12 -43.57 -51.86 33.02
C ASN A 12 -42.39 -52.46 32.23
N GLY A 13 -41.32 -51.69 32.07
CA GLY A 13 -40.01 -52.19 31.63
C GLY A 13 -38.91 -51.16 31.85
N ALA A 14 -38.23 -51.26 32.99
CA ALA A 14 -37.05 -50.50 33.33
C ALA A 14 -35.84 -50.96 32.49
N HIS A 15 -35.10 -50.02 31.90
CA HIS A 15 -33.68 -50.21 31.56
C HIS A 15 -32.89 -48.94 31.84
N SER A 16 -32.15 -49.00 32.93
CA SER A 16 -30.95 -48.23 33.21
C SER A 16 -29.92 -48.50 32.11
N ALA A 17 -29.57 -47.47 31.34
CA ALA A 17 -28.41 -47.49 30.45
C ALA A 17 -27.34 -46.54 31.01
N SER A 18 -26.21 -47.15 31.39
CA SER A 18 -24.97 -46.49 31.81
C SER A 18 -24.42 -45.56 30.73
N PRO A 19 -23.64 -44.53 31.12
CA PRO A 19 -23.01 -43.62 30.16
C PRO A 19 -21.87 -44.37 29.46
N HIS A 20 -22.02 -44.59 28.16
CA HIS A 20 -20.91 -45.01 27.31
C HIS A 20 -19.87 -43.87 27.26
N GLU A 21 -18.67 -44.16 27.76
CA GLU A 21 -17.44 -43.45 27.38
C GLU A 21 -17.34 -43.46 25.85
N MET A 22 -17.62 -42.31 25.23
CA MET A 22 -17.27 -42.08 23.84
C MET A 22 -15.79 -41.74 23.79
N GLY A 23 -15.04 -42.62 23.13
CA GLY A 23 -13.62 -42.50 22.91
C GLY A 23 -13.25 -41.18 22.25
N LEU A 24 -12.14 -40.62 22.71
CA LEU A 24 -11.42 -39.51 22.08
C LEU A 24 -10.84 -40.01 20.74
N GLY A 25 -11.71 -40.15 19.73
CA GLY A 25 -11.29 -40.25 18.34
C GLY A 25 -10.73 -38.89 17.94
N GLY A 26 -9.47 -38.84 17.55
CA GLY A 26 -8.84 -37.63 17.02
C GLY A 26 -9.63 -37.14 15.81
N HIS A 27 -10.42 -36.08 16.00
CA HIS A 27 -11.03 -35.34 14.90
C HIS A 27 -9.89 -34.69 14.12
N GLU A 28 -9.50 -35.28 12.98
CA GLU A 28 -8.84 -34.52 11.94
C GLU A 28 -9.69 -33.27 11.67
N ALA A 29 -9.08 -32.10 11.79
CA ALA A 29 -9.76 -30.84 11.61
C ALA A 29 -10.27 -30.76 10.16
N ALA A 30 -11.54 -31.05 9.96
CA ALA A 30 -12.23 -30.87 8.70
C ALA A 30 -12.05 -29.40 8.27
N GLY A 31 -11.60 -29.17 7.03
CA GLY A 31 -11.39 -27.82 6.50
C GLY A 31 -12.68 -26.98 6.40
N PRO A 32 -12.60 -25.75 5.86
CA PRO A 32 -13.74 -24.84 5.75
C PRO A 32 -14.90 -25.48 4.96
N ASP A 33 -16.11 -25.40 5.51
CA ASP A 33 -17.30 -25.97 4.88
C ASP A 33 -17.87 -25.03 3.81
N ALA A 34 -17.53 -25.31 2.55
CA ALA A 34 -18.00 -24.55 1.39
C ALA A 34 -19.53 -24.52 1.25
N THR A 35 -20.27 -25.47 1.85
CA THR A 35 -21.73 -25.53 1.75
C THR A 35 -22.44 -24.48 2.59
N ARG A 36 -21.73 -23.84 3.52
CA ARG A 36 -22.25 -22.82 4.45
C ARG A 36 -22.56 -21.49 3.76
N GLY A 37 -22.12 -21.29 2.52
CA GLY A 37 -22.49 -20.12 1.71
C GLY A 37 -21.62 -18.87 1.93
N TYR A 38 -20.41 -19.02 2.48
CA TYR A 38 -19.37 -17.99 2.43
C TYR A 38 -18.27 -18.39 1.42
N ASP A 39 -17.55 -17.41 0.88
CA ASP A 39 -16.51 -17.65 -0.13
C ASP A 39 -15.26 -18.28 0.51
N VAL A 40 -15.05 -19.58 0.30
CA VAL A 40 -13.89 -20.30 0.84
C VAL A 40 -12.56 -19.75 0.31
N GLN A 41 -12.52 -19.14 -0.88
CA GLN A 41 -11.29 -18.52 -1.38
C GLN A 41 -10.97 -17.23 -0.62
N GLU A 42 -11.98 -16.41 -0.32
CA GLU A 42 -11.82 -15.20 0.49
C GLU A 42 -11.45 -15.53 1.94
N TYR A 43 -12.15 -16.51 2.55
CA TYR A 43 -12.07 -16.78 3.98
C TYR A 43 -11.14 -17.92 4.38
N GLY A 44 -10.62 -18.73 3.46
CA GLY A 44 -9.89 -19.97 3.78
C GLY A 44 -8.68 -19.75 4.69
N LYS A 45 -7.91 -18.67 4.47
CA LYS A 45 -6.76 -18.34 5.34
C LYS A 45 -7.19 -17.88 6.74
N ILE A 46 -8.25 -17.09 6.81
CA ILE A 46 -8.81 -16.60 8.08
C ILE A 46 -9.37 -17.79 8.87
N TRP A 47 -10.13 -18.66 8.21
CA TRP A 47 -10.67 -19.89 8.79
C TRP A 47 -9.56 -20.77 9.37
N GLN A 48 -8.48 -20.99 8.60
CA GLN A 48 -7.38 -21.86 9.04
C GLN A 48 -6.70 -21.35 10.30
N ALA A 49 -6.46 -20.04 10.38
CA ALA A 49 -5.85 -19.46 11.56
C ALA A 49 -6.83 -19.43 12.76
N LEU A 50 -8.12 -19.14 12.53
CA LEU A 50 -9.15 -19.22 13.57
C LEU A 50 -9.33 -20.65 14.14
N ALA A 51 -9.17 -21.67 13.30
CA ALA A 51 -9.21 -23.07 13.71
C ALA A 51 -8.01 -23.47 14.59
N GLN A 52 -6.88 -22.75 14.49
CA GLN A 52 -5.67 -23.02 15.25
C GLN A 52 -5.59 -22.22 16.57
N GLU A 53 -6.13 -21.00 16.60
CA GLU A 53 -5.90 -20.06 17.70
C GLU A 53 -6.90 -20.17 18.86
N LYS A 54 -8.11 -20.69 18.63
CA LYS A 54 -9.22 -20.59 19.59
C LYS A 54 -9.83 -21.92 19.99
N GLN A 55 -10.20 -22.02 21.26
CA GLN A 55 -11.18 -23.00 21.72
C GLN A 55 -12.57 -22.49 21.34
N TRP A 56 -13.35 -23.33 20.67
CA TRP A 56 -14.71 -23.04 20.22
C TRP A 56 -15.72 -23.79 21.09
N PRO A 57 -16.89 -23.21 21.43
CA PRO A 57 -17.42 -21.91 21.02
C PRO A 57 -16.65 -20.71 21.61
N SER A 58 -16.65 -19.57 20.92
CA SER A 58 -15.93 -18.36 21.35
C SER A 58 -16.70 -17.08 21.03
N VAL A 59 -16.57 -16.06 21.88
CA VAL A 59 -17.19 -14.73 21.67
C VAL A 59 -16.28 -13.89 20.79
N GLN A 60 -16.83 -13.39 19.69
CA GLN A 60 -16.13 -12.66 18.64
C GLN A 60 -16.69 -11.24 18.54
N ARG A 61 -15.81 -10.25 18.40
CA ARG A 61 -16.22 -8.86 18.29
C ARG A 61 -16.31 -8.40 16.85
N PHE A 62 -17.46 -7.87 16.47
CA PHE A 62 -17.74 -7.27 15.17
C PHE A 62 -18.07 -5.79 15.30
N SER A 63 -17.70 -4.98 14.31
CA SER A 63 -18.09 -3.58 14.19
C SER A 63 -18.60 -3.32 12.79
N VAL A 64 -19.88 -3.01 12.66
CA VAL A 64 -20.55 -2.72 11.39
C VAL A 64 -20.87 -1.23 11.31
N ILE A 65 -20.41 -0.56 10.25
CA ILE A 65 -20.64 0.86 10.02
C ILE A 65 -21.67 1.04 8.91
N GLY A 66 -22.76 1.76 9.19
CA GLY A 66 -23.80 2.09 8.21
C GLY A 66 -24.62 3.31 8.62
N PRO A 67 -25.74 3.59 7.94
CA PRO A 67 -26.58 4.76 8.22
C PRO A 67 -27.04 4.80 9.68
N SER A 68 -27.14 6.00 10.25
CA SER A 68 -27.74 6.18 11.57
C SER A 68 -29.21 5.80 11.54
N GLY A 69 -29.69 5.07 12.54
CA GLY A 69 -31.11 4.72 12.68
C GLY A 69 -31.38 3.34 13.28
N ALA A 70 -32.58 3.16 13.82
CA ALA A 70 -33.02 1.90 14.41
C ALA A 70 -33.13 0.78 13.36
N GLU A 71 -33.56 1.09 12.14
CA GLU A 71 -33.70 0.11 11.04
C GLU A 71 -32.37 -0.60 10.72
N PHE A 72 -31.27 0.15 10.64
CA PHE A 72 -29.95 -0.42 10.39
C PHE A 72 -29.50 -1.32 11.56
N LEU A 73 -29.73 -0.89 12.80
CA LEU A 73 -29.43 -1.69 13.99
C LEU A 73 -30.21 -3.01 14.01
N GLU A 74 -31.51 -2.96 13.74
CA GLU A 74 -32.36 -4.17 13.70
C GLU A 74 -31.98 -5.10 12.54
N THR A 75 -31.56 -4.54 11.40
CA THR A 75 -31.03 -5.33 10.28
C THR A 75 -29.75 -6.08 10.70
N VAL A 76 -28.83 -5.39 11.37
CA VAL A 76 -27.59 -5.98 11.87
C VAL A 76 -27.86 -7.09 12.88
N LYS A 77 -28.78 -6.86 13.84
CA LYS A 77 -29.21 -7.90 14.80
C LYS A 77 -29.83 -9.10 14.08
N GLY A 78 -30.76 -8.86 13.15
CA GLY A 78 -31.43 -9.92 12.40
C GLY A 78 -30.44 -10.79 11.61
N VAL A 79 -29.36 -10.21 11.07
CA VAL A 79 -28.29 -10.98 10.43
C VAL A 79 -27.51 -11.83 11.42
N VAL A 80 -27.22 -11.32 12.62
CA VAL A 80 -26.58 -12.12 13.68
C VAL A 80 -27.46 -13.30 14.06
N SER A 81 -28.69 -13.04 14.50
CA SER A 81 -29.61 -14.08 15.01
C SER A 81 -29.94 -15.13 13.96
N SER A 82 -30.12 -14.74 12.69
CA SER A 82 -30.37 -15.69 11.59
C SER A 82 -29.14 -16.49 11.14
N THR A 83 -27.95 -16.10 11.57
CA THR A 83 -26.69 -16.79 11.19
C THR A 83 -26.17 -17.69 12.30
N THR A 84 -26.19 -17.23 13.55
CA THR A 84 -25.70 -17.99 14.70
C THR A 84 -26.81 -18.74 15.43
N GLY A 85 -28.07 -18.36 15.23
CA GLY A 85 -29.21 -18.86 16.01
C GLY A 85 -29.31 -18.22 17.40
N GLU A 86 -28.43 -17.27 17.73
CA GLU A 86 -28.34 -16.62 19.04
C GLU A 86 -28.35 -15.09 18.90
N GLU A 87 -28.89 -14.38 19.88
CA GLU A 87 -28.78 -12.93 19.97
C GLU A 87 -27.34 -12.51 20.38
N PRO A 88 -26.85 -11.33 19.96
CA PRO A 88 -25.55 -10.81 20.42
C PRO A 88 -25.50 -10.71 21.95
N GLU A 89 -24.40 -11.13 22.58
CA GLU A 89 -24.20 -11.03 24.04
C GLU A 89 -24.11 -9.57 24.49
N LYS A 90 -23.51 -8.72 23.65
CA LYS A 90 -23.39 -7.29 23.90
C LYS A 90 -23.56 -6.50 22.61
N ILE A 91 -24.26 -5.38 22.71
CA ILE A 91 -24.46 -4.42 21.61
C ILE A 91 -24.12 -3.02 22.10
N GLU A 92 -23.25 -2.32 21.38
CA GLU A 92 -22.91 -0.92 21.62
C GLU A 92 -23.10 -0.13 20.32
N VAL A 93 -23.92 0.91 20.37
CA VAL A 93 -24.17 1.80 19.22
C VAL A 93 -23.44 3.11 19.45
N VAL A 94 -22.43 3.38 18.64
CA VAL A 94 -21.69 4.65 18.66
C VAL A 94 -22.23 5.52 17.54
N ALA A 95 -23.04 6.53 17.90
CA ALA A 95 -23.55 7.51 16.96
C ALA A 95 -22.40 8.35 16.37
N LYS A 96 -22.45 8.55 15.05
CA LYS A 96 -21.70 9.59 14.31
C LYS A 96 -22.70 10.44 13.54
N THR A 97 -22.24 11.53 12.93
CA THR A 97 -23.11 12.54 12.30
C THR A 97 -24.13 11.94 11.32
N ARG A 98 -23.67 11.23 10.28
CA ARG A 98 -24.51 10.60 9.25
C ARG A 98 -24.53 9.06 9.30
N PHE A 99 -23.71 8.48 10.17
CA PHE A 99 -23.49 7.04 10.26
C PHE A 99 -23.49 6.61 11.73
N GLN A 100 -23.70 5.33 12.00
CA GLN A 100 -23.46 4.74 13.32
C GLN A 100 -22.53 3.55 13.19
N SER A 101 -21.76 3.30 14.24
CA SER A 101 -20.98 2.08 14.40
C SER A 101 -21.72 1.17 15.36
N VAL A 102 -22.20 0.02 14.88
CA VAL A 102 -22.82 -1.02 15.71
C VAL A 102 -21.74 -2.04 16.05
N ARG A 103 -21.33 -2.08 17.32
CA ARG A 103 -20.36 -3.02 17.85
C ARG A 103 -21.10 -4.16 18.56
N LEU A 104 -20.73 -5.39 18.24
CA LEU A 104 -21.42 -6.60 18.66
C LEU A 104 -20.40 -7.57 19.24
N ASP A 105 -20.69 -8.16 20.39
CA ASP A 105 -20.00 -9.35 20.88
C ASP A 105 -20.93 -10.55 20.61
N VAL A 106 -20.50 -11.46 19.74
CA VAL A 106 -21.32 -12.57 19.23
C VAL A 106 -20.64 -13.90 19.53
N ARG A 107 -21.36 -14.84 20.13
CA ARG A 107 -20.89 -16.21 20.32
C ARG A 107 -20.97 -16.97 19.00
N CYS A 108 -19.84 -17.46 18.54
CA CYS A 108 -19.73 -18.31 17.34
C CYS A 108 -19.34 -19.72 17.81
N ALA A 109 -20.03 -20.76 17.31
CA ALA A 109 -19.77 -22.14 17.71
C ALA A 109 -18.57 -22.75 16.99
N SER A 110 -18.15 -22.16 15.86
CA SER A 110 -17.02 -22.62 15.05
C SER A 110 -16.41 -21.48 14.22
N PRO A 111 -15.22 -21.70 13.62
CA PRO A 111 -14.67 -20.80 12.60
C PRO A 111 -15.60 -20.59 11.39
N ASP A 112 -16.41 -21.58 11.02
CA ASP A 112 -17.41 -21.48 9.94
C ASP A 112 -18.54 -20.50 10.28
N ASP A 113 -19.02 -20.49 11.53
CA ASP A 113 -20.00 -19.51 11.99
C ASP A 113 -19.44 -18.09 11.88
N PHE A 114 -18.17 -17.91 12.27
CA PHE A 114 -17.49 -16.63 12.16
C PHE A 114 -17.42 -16.14 10.71
N CYS A 115 -16.93 -17.00 9.80
CA CYS A 115 -16.75 -16.63 8.39
C CYS A 115 -18.10 -16.35 7.71
N LEU A 116 -19.11 -17.16 8.00
CA LEU A 116 -20.47 -16.96 7.50
C LEU A 116 -21.07 -15.64 8.00
N LEU A 117 -20.96 -15.36 9.31
CA LEU A 117 -21.47 -14.13 9.89
C LEU A 117 -20.77 -12.90 9.32
N HIS A 118 -19.44 -12.91 9.23
CA HIS A 118 -18.69 -11.80 8.66
C HIS A 118 -19.11 -11.52 7.20
N SER A 119 -19.26 -12.57 6.38
CA SER A 119 -19.72 -12.47 4.99
C SER A 119 -21.13 -11.87 4.88
N ARG A 120 -22.07 -12.30 5.73
CA ARG A 120 -23.44 -11.78 5.73
C ARG A 120 -23.52 -10.34 6.22
N LEU A 121 -22.77 -9.98 7.27
CA LEU A 121 -22.68 -8.60 7.74
C LEU A 121 -22.15 -7.66 6.64
N LYS A 122 -21.15 -8.12 5.85
CA LYS A 122 -20.59 -7.38 4.71
C LYS A 122 -21.61 -7.18 3.58
N SER A 123 -22.61 -8.05 3.50
CA SER A 123 -23.66 -8.04 2.49
C SER A 123 -24.90 -7.20 2.87
N ILE A 124 -24.93 -6.62 4.07
CA ILE A 124 -26.05 -5.75 4.50
C ILE A 124 -26.12 -4.52 3.57
N PRO A 125 -27.30 -4.23 2.97
CA PRO A 125 -27.46 -3.02 2.16
C PRO A 125 -27.10 -1.76 2.96
N LYS A 126 -26.30 -0.88 2.35
CA LYS A 126 -25.78 0.38 2.95
C LYS A 126 -24.73 0.18 4.06
N ALA A 127 -24.35 -1.05 4.43
CA ALA A 127 -23.15 -1.25 5.25
C ALA A 127 -21.92 -0.80 4.45
N ARG A 128 -21.14 0.12 5.02
CA ARG A 128 -19.93 0.65 4.40
C ARG A 128 -18.70 -0.18 4.77
N PHE A 129 -18.68 -0.72 5.98
CA PHE A 129 -17.52 -1.41 6.52
C PHE A 129 -17.94 -2.40 7.59
N VAL A 130 -17.28 -3.56 7.59
CA VAL A 130 -17.34 -4.56 8.66
C VAL A 130 -15.91 -4.80 9.13
N LYS A 131 -15.69 -4.64 10.42
CA LYS A 131 -14.45 -4.98 11.09
C LYS A 131 -14.70 -6.15 12.03
N SER A 132 -13.74 -7.07 12.11
CA SER A 132 -13.59 -7.94 13.27
C SER A 132 -12.21 -7.74 13.86
N ASP A 133 -12.14 -7.62 15.18
CA ASP A 133 -10.87 -7.47 15.89
C ASP A 133 -10.03 -8.76 15.80
N ASP A 134 -10.69 -9.90 15.60
CA ASP A 134 -10.06 -11.21 15.47
C ASP A 134 -9.44 -11.43 14.09
N ILE A 135 -10.10 -11.00 12.99
CA ILE A 135 -9.49 -11.02 11.66
C ILE A 135 -8.19 -10.21 11.64
N PHE A 136 -8.19 -9.05 12.31
CA PHE A 136 -7.01 -8.20 12.34
C PHE A 136 -5.85 -8.83 13.13
N SER A 137 -6.16 -9.50 14.24
CA SER A 137 -5.17 -10.19 15.07
C SER A 137 -4.61 -11.44 14.37
N VAL A 138 -5.50 -12.26 13.78
CA VAL A 138 -5.17 -13.43 12.97
C VAL A 138 -4.29 -13.07 11.77
N MET A 139 -4.63 -11.98 11.06
CA MET A 139 -3.82 -11.47 9.96
C MET A 139 -2.48 -10.89 10.41
N LEU A 140 -2.25 -10.65 11.70
CA LEU A 140 -0.93 -10.26 12.21
C LEU A 140 -0.13 -11.51 12.62
N ASN A 141 -0.76 -12.47 13.31
CA ASN A 141 -0.10 -13.68 13.82
C ASN A 141 0.26 -14.70 12.74
N THR A 142 -0.57 -14.85 11.69
CA THR A 142 -0.29 -15.79 10.58
C THR A 142 0.97 -15.39 9.80
N PHE A 143 1.41 -14.14 9.92
CA PHE A 143 2.64 -13.66 9.29
C PHE A 143 3.90 -13.95 10.12
N ASP A 144 3.78 -14.13 11.43
CA ASP A 144 4.90 -14.43 12.32
C ASP A 144 5.22 -15.94 12.41
N SER A 145 4.33 -16.82 11.91
CA SER A 145 4.44 -18.28 12.05
C SER A 145 4.93 -19.05 10.80
N MET A 146 5.52 -18.38 9.80
CA MET A 146 6.16 -19.10 8.68
C MET A 146 7.42 -19.87 9.16
N PRO A 147 7.63 -21.12 8.69
CA PRO A 147 8.75 -21.93 9.14
C PRO A 147 10.08 -21.29 8.71
N THR A 148 10.93 -21.04 9.70
CA THR A 148 12.34 -20.73 9.46
C THR A 148 13.05 -21.98 8.96
N PHE A 149 13.75 -21.88 7.83
CA PHE A 149 14.59 -22.96 7.30
C PHE A 149 15.72 -23.29 8.30
N PRO A 150 16.11 -24.57 8.45
CA PRO A 150 17.18 -24.95 9.36
C PRO A 150 18.52 -24.44 8.81
N GLN A 151 19.13 -23.48 9.51
CA GLN A 151 20.51 -23.10 9.26
C GLN A 151 21.44 -24.09 9.97
N ASN A 152 22.11 -24.93 9.19
CA ASN A 152 23.23 -25.75 9.66
C ASN A 152 24.38 -24.83 10.08
N GLY A 153 24.79 -24.96 11.33
CA GLY A 153 25.87 -24.20 11.92
C GLY A 153 27.24 -24.58 11.35
N SER A 154 28.12 -23.59 11.24
CA SER A 154 29.56 -23.81 11.29
C SER A 154 30.19 -22.74 12.17
N THR A 155 30.90 -23.24 13.19
CA THR A 155 31.62 -22.52 14.24
C THR A 155 33.02 -22.18 13.78
N TRP A 156 33.38 -20.90 13.61
CA TRP A 156 34.77 -20.45 13.65
C TRP A 156 34.93 -19.07 14.30
N ALA A 157 35.83 -19.05 15.29
CA ALA A 157 36.67 -17.98 15.81
C ALA A 157 36.07 -16.86 16.69
N ALA A 158 36.48 -16.98 17.96
CA ALA A 158 36.60 -15.92 18.95
C ALA A 158 37.80 -14.99 18.66
N GLU A 159 37.93 -13.97 19.52
CA GLU A 159 39.03 -13.01 19.67
C GLU A 159 38.98 -11.73 18.82
N THR A 160 38.38 -10.68 19.40
CA THR A 160 39.15 -9.50 19.83
C THR A 160 38.31 -8.62 20.74
N GLY A 161 38.79 -8.44 21.97
CA GLY A 161 38.18 -7.57 22.98
C GLY A 161 38.69 -6.13 22.90
N ALA A 162 37.83 -5.25 23.41
CA ALA A 162 38.13 -3.96 24.05
C ALA A 162 38.79 -2.85 23.21
N LYS A 163 37.95 -1.93 22.69
CA LYS A 163 38.03 -0.47 22.92
C LYS A 163 36.88 0.25 22.20
N VAL A 164 35.80 0.57 22.93
CA VAL A 164 34.84 1.60 22.52
C VAL A 164 34.52 2.46 23.74
N SER A 165 35.32 3.50 23.92
CA SER A 165 34.96 4.71 24.65
C SER A 165 35.66 5.86 23.96
N GLU A 166 34.92 6.96 23.78
CA GLU A 166 35.33 8.21 23.14
C GLU A 166 35.47 8.24 21.62
N MET A 167 34.33 8.23 20.91
CA MET A 167 34.15 8.99 19.68
C MET A 167 32.71 9.51 19.61
N SER A 168 32.44 10.58 20.35
CA SER A 168 31.30 11.45 20.11
C SER A 168 31.74 12.87 20.45
N LEU A 169 32.26 13.58 19.46
CA LEU A 169 32.38 15.04 19.35
C LEU A 169 33.39 15.40 18.23
N ALA A 170 33.03 15.13 16.97
CA ALA A 170 33.61 15.81 15.81
C ALA A 170 32.86 15.45 14.52
N VAL A 171 31.65 15.99 14.32
CA VAL A 171 31.05 16.08 12.97
C VAL A 171 31.25 17.51 12.49
N LYS A 172 32.44 17.78 11.93
CA LYS A 172 32.71 18.99 11.15
C LYS A 172 32.51 18.66 9.67
N ALA A 173 31.47 19.26 9.07
CA ALA A 173 31.33 19.61 7.65
C ALA A 173 31.90 18.63 6.59
N GLY A 174 31.78 17.32 6.81
CA GLY A 174 31.91 16.32 5.75
C GLY A 174 30.58 16.23 5.01
N THR A 175 30.61 16.28 3.68
CA THR A 175 29.44 16.13 2.81
C THR A 175 28.65 14.88 3.19
N ALA A 176 27.55 15.06 3.92
CA ALA A 176 26.72 13.97 4.37
C ALA A 176 26.22 13.17 3.16
N LYS A 177 26.32 11.84 3.21
CA LYS A 177 25.79 11.00 2.14
C LYS A 177 24.28 11.25 2.02
N PRO A 178 23.74 11.39 0.79
CA PRO A 178 22.31 11.54 0.60
C PRO A 178 21.56 10.31 1.13
N GLY A 179 20.63 10.54 2.06
CA GLY A 179 19.81 9.51 2.71
C GLY A 179 19.17 10.03 4.00
N LEU A 180 18.32 9.20 4.60
CA LEU A 180 17.70 9.46 5.90
C LEU A 180 18.77 9.55 6.99
N GLN A 181 18.66 10.58 7.83
CA GLN A 181 19.52 10.72 9.00
C GLN A 181 19.22 9.62 10.02
N ARG A 182 20.24 8.84 10.44
CA ARG A 182 20.09 7.86 11.52
C ARG A 182 20.32 8.58 12.86
N LEU A 183 19.28 8.77 13.67
CA LEU A 183 19.38 9.53 14.93
C LEU A 183 19.87 8.68 16.11
N GLY A 184 19.68 7.36 16.03
CA GLY A 184 20.07 6.44 17.09
C GLY A 184 19.16 5.21 17.16
N GLN A 185 19.12 4.60 18.33
CA GLN A 185 18.33 3.41 18.61
C GLN A 185 17.67 3.49 19.99
N VAL A 186 16.48 2.90 20.11
CA VAL A 186 15.74 2.71 21.36
C VAL A 186 15.51 1.22 21.60
N ARG A 187 15.40 0.82 22.86
CA ARG A 187 15.00 -0.54 23.23
C ARG A 187 13.61 -0.53 23.82
N ALA A 188 12.74 -1.40 23.33
CA ALA A 188 11.37 -1.53 23.79
C ALA A 188 10.98 -3.02 23.93
N PRO A 189 9.98 -3.36 24.76
CA PRO A 189 9.40 -4.70 24.77
C PRO A 189 8.96 -5.11 23.36
N SER A 190 9.19 -6.37 22.98
CA SER A 190 8.80 -6.90 21.67
C SER A 190 7.32 -6.64 21.38
N GLY A 191 7.02 -6.08 20.21
CA GLY A 191 5.65 -5.76 19.77
C GLY A 191 5.08 -4.44 20.32
N HIS A 192 5.48 -4.01 21.52
CA HIS A 192 4.91 -2.85 22.20
C HIS A 192 5.90 -1.69 22.32
N PHE A 193 5.80 -0.73 21.40
CA PHE A 193 6.47 0.56 21.54
C PHE A 193 5.49 1.59 22.07
N VAL A 194 5.79 2.17 23.24
CA VAL A 194 5.01 3.24 23.87
C VAL A 194 5.90 4.49 23.91
N PRO A 195 5.71 5.47 23.00
CA PRO A 195 6.62 6.61 22.89
C PRO A 195 6.70 7.43 24.18
N GLU A 196 5.64 7.48 24.98
CA GLU A 196 5.61 8.14 26.27
C GLU A 196 6.67 7.58 27.23
N SER A 197 6.94 6.28 27.19
CA SER A 197 7.98 5.61 28.00
C SER A 197 9.39 5.84 27.48
N HIS A 198 9.53 6.40 26.28
CA HIS A 198 10.82 6.66 25.61
C HIS A 198 11.03 8.16 25.31
N LEU A 199 10.24 9.03 25.94
CA LEU A 199 10.26 10.47 25.69
C LEU A 199 11.64 11.10 25.92
N ASN A 200 12.38 10.63 26.93
CA ASN A 200 13.69 11.17 27.26
C ASN A 200 14.75 10.80 26.22
N GLU A 201 14.71 9.58 25.69
CA GLU A 201 15.56 9.12 24.59
C GLU A 201 15.20 9.86 23.30
N LEU A 202 13.91 9.91 22.96
CA LEU A 202 13.42 10.58 21.76
C LEU A 202 13.73 12.08 21.77
N ALA A 203 13.54 12.76 22.91
CA ALA A 203 13.87 14.18 23.05
C ALA A 203 15.35 14.44 22.73
N ARG A 204 16.27 13.65 23.30
CA ARG A 204 17.71 13.77 23.04
C ARG A 204 18.08 13.53 21.58
N MET A 205 17.37 12.63 20.91
CA MET A 205 17.59 12.30 19.49
C MET A 205 17.01 13.34 18.54
N LEU A 206 15.82 13.87 18.84
CA LEU A 206 15.12 14.85 17.99
C LEU A 206 15.69 16.26 18.16
N ASP A 207 16.10 16.60 19.38
CA ASP A 207 16.67 17.90 19.70
C ASP A 207 17.79 17.73 20.75
N SER A 208 19.02 17.66 20.25
CA SER A 208 20.21 17.54 21.11
C SER A 208 20.45 18.74 22.04
N THR A 209 19.74 19.86 21.84
CA THR A 209 19.98 21.12 22.55
C THR A 209 18.96 21.42 23.65
N SER A 210 17.75 20.88 23.53
CA SER A 210 16.67 21.16 24.47
C SER A 210 16.74 20.32 25.73
N ALA A 211 16.44 20.95 26.87
CA ALA A 211 16.10 20.22 28.08
C ALA A 211 14.88 19.33 27.81
N VAL A 212 14.92 18.09 28.30
CA VAL A 212 13.88 17.08 28.11
C VAL A 212 12.52 17.48 28.72
N SER A 213 12.52 18.47 29.62
CA SER A 213 11.31 19.00 30.24
C SER A 213 10.37 19.64 29.21
N GLY A 214 9.11 19.20 29.20
CA GLY A 214 8.05 19.84 28.40
C GLY A 214 7.72 19.14 27.08
N PHE A 215 8.41 18.06 26.73
CA PHE A 215 7.98 17.22 25.61
C PHE A 215 6.60 16.62 25.86
N ARG A 216 5.75 16.63 24.85
CA ARG A 216 4.41 16.04 24.85
C ARG A 216 4.26 15.12 23.65
N VAL A 217 3.75 13.93 23.89
CA VAL A 217 3.36 12.97 22.84
C VAL A 217 1.84 12.97 22.74
N ARG A 218 1.32 13.04 21.52
CA ARG A 218 -0.09 12.83 21.22
C ARG A 218 -0.20 11.79 20.11
N ARG A 219 -0.96 10.72 20.36
CA ARG A 219 -1.29 9.74 19.32
C ARG A 219 -2.15 10.38 18.24
N ILE A 220 -1.86 10.06 16.98
CA ILE A 220 -2.64 10.50 15.83
C ILE A 220 -2.89 9.30 14.89
N GLY A 221 -4.03 9.31 14.19
CA GLY A 221 -4.44 8.20 13.35
C GLY A 221 -5.10 7.04 14.10
N ILE A 222 -5.43 5.98 13.35
CA ILE A 222 -6.27 4.86 13.84
C ILE A 222 -5.43 3.65 14.26
N ASN A 223 -4.20 3.54 13.77
CA ASN A 223 -3.39 2.30 13.83
C ASN A 223 -2.37 2.27 14.98
N ASP A 224 -2.48 3.18 15.96
CA ASP A 224 -1.53 3.32 17.08
C ASP A 224 -0.04 3.34 16.64
N SER A 225 0.22 3.81 15.41
CA SER A 225 1.54 3.78 14.78
C SER A 225 2.07 5.16 14.43
N VAL A 226 1.30 6.22 14.69
CA VAL A 226 1.70 7.59 14.39
C VAL A 226 1.51 8.47 15.61
N TRP A 227 2.51 9.30 15.90
CA TRP A 227 2.52 10.20 17.05
C TRP A 227 3.00 11.58 16.63
N LEU A 228 2.42 12.59 17.27
CA LEU A 228 2.91 13.96 17.25
C LEU A 228 3.71 14.20 18.53
N VAL A 229 4.98 14.56 18.39
CA VAL A 229 5.87 14.94 19.49
C VAL A 229 6.11 16.43 19.43
N THR A 230 5.80 17.17 20.49
CA THR A 230 5.95 18.62 20.57
C THR A 230 6.77 18.99 21.79
N CYS A 231 7.48 20.12 21.76
CA CYS A 231 8.14 20.68 22.94
C CYS A 231 8.03 22.22 22.93
N PRO A 232 8.28 22.92 24.04
CA PRO A 232 8.17 24.39 24.07
C PRO A 232 9.14 25.08 23.09
N ALA A 233 10.32 24.51 22.86
CA ALA A 233 11.30 25.04 21.91
C ALA A 233 10.91 24.82 20.44
N ASN A 234 10.11 23.78 20.16
CA ASN A 234 9.58 23.47 18.84
C ASN A 234 8.07 23.18 18.94
N PRO A 235 7.23 24.24 18.95
CA PRO A 235 5.79 24.09 19.07
C PRO A 235 5.16 23.41 17.85
N GLU A 236 5.81 23.47 16.69
CA GLU A 236 5.39 22.73 15.49
C GLU A 236 5.61 21.23 15.69
N GLY A 237 6.72 20.84 16.30
CA GLY A 237 7.00 19.46 16.67
C GLY A 237 7.32 18.54 15.48
N TRP A 238 7.32 17.24 15.76
CA TRP A 238 7.69 16.18 14.84
C TRP A 238 6.56 15.15 14.74
N MET A 239 6.35 14.64 13.54
CA MET A 239 5.52 13.48 13.32
C MET A 239 6.39 12.23 13.28
N ILE A 240 6.05 11.24 14.08
CA ILE A 240 6.78 9.98 14.18
C ILE A 240 5.87 8.85 13.74
N LYS A 241 6.31 8.02 12.79
CA LYS A 241 5.59 6.82 12.32
C LYS A 241 6.41 5.57 12.60
N LYS A 242 5.83 4.61 13.34
CA LYS A 242 6.41 3.27 13.50
C LYS A 242 6.15 2.45 12.24
N VAL A 243 7.21 1.89 11.69
CA VAL A 243 7.18 1.00 10.52
C VAL A 243 7.93 -0.30 10.82
N PRO A 244 7.59 -1.41 10.14
CA PRO A 244 8.35 -2.66 10.29
C PRO A 244 9.80 -2.51 9.82
N ALA A 245 10.74 -3.08 10.57
CA ALA A 245 12.17 -3.09 10.22
C ALA A 245 12.51 -4.07 9.09
N ARG A 246 11.60 -5.00 8.78
CA ARG A 246 11.82 -6.09 7.83
C ARG A 246 10.88 -5.95 6.66
N ARG A 247 11.39 -6.33 5.48
CA ARG A 247 10.58 -6.41 4.27
C ARG A 247 9.44 -7.39 4.47
N ARG A 248 8.21 -6.99 4.15
CA ARG A 248 7.06 -7.90 4.17
C ARG A 248 7.17 -9.00 3.11
N TYR A 249 7.81 -8.67 1.98
CA TYR A 249 8.10 -9.57 0.88
C TYR A 249 9.53 -9.29 0.39
N SER A 250 10.29 -10.32 0.04
CA SER A 250 11.71 -10.19 -0.33
C SER A 250 11.99 -9.12 -1.40
N GLY A 251 11.06 -8.95 -2.35
CA GLY A 251 11.14 -7.98 -3.45
C GLY A 251 10.55 -6.59 -3.18
N VAL A 252 9.94 -6.35 -2.01
CA VAL A 252 9.34 -5.05 -1.67
C VAL A 252 10.21 -4.37 -0.62
N PRO A 253 10.74 -3.16 -0.87
CA PRO A 253 11.56 -2.46 0.11
C PRO A 253 10.77 -2.19 1.39
N THR A 254 11.47 -2.10 2.52
CA THR A 254 10.93 -1.49 3.74
C THR A 254 10.62 -0.02 3.50
N ASP A 255 9.78 0.58 4.37
CA ASP A 255 9.50 2.01 4.30
C ASP A 255 10.79 2.86 4.41
N VAL A 256 11.76 2.42 5.25
CA VAL A 256 13.06 3.08 5.40
C VAL A 256 13.89 3.00 4.11
N GLU A 257 14.00 1.80 3.53
CA GLU A 257 14.71 1.60 2.26
C GLU A 257 14.09 2.41 1.12
N ASN A 258 12.75 2.48 1.04
CA ASN A 258 12.04 3.26 0.04
C ASN A 258 12.28 4.77 0.23
N CYS A 259 12.18 5.28 1.46
CA CYS A 259 12.47 6.69 1.74
C CYS A 259 13.93 7.04 1.39
N ASP A 260 14.89 6.18 1.73
CA ASP A 260 16.30 6.35 1.35
C ASP A 260 16.48 6.39 -0.19
N ALA A 261 15.76 5.56 -0.94
CA ALA A 261 15.77 5.59 -2.40
C ALA A 261 15.17 6.89 -2.95
N LEU A 262 14.04 7.34 -2.40
CA LEU A 262 13.38 8.58 -2.80
C LEU A 262 14.23 9.82 -2.52
N ILE A 263 14.95 9.91 -1.39
CA ILE A 263 15.86 11.03 -1.11
C ILE A 263 16.99 11.08 -2.13
N ARG A 264 17.55 9.93 -2.52
CA ARG A 264 18.60 9.90 -3.55
C ARG A 264 18.06 10.30 -4.92
N LYS A 265 16.82 9.90 -5.23
CA LYS A 265 16.13 10.22 -6.48
C LYS A 265 15.70 11.69 -6.54
N PHE A 266 15.24 12.23 -5.42
CA PHE A 266 14.67 13.57 -5.27
C PHE A 266 15.24 14.25 -4.02
N PRO A 267 16.49 14.76 -4.06
CA PRO A 267 17.12 15.34 -2.87
C PRO A 267 16.29 16.44 -2.19
N GLY A 268 15.57 17.25 -2.98
CA GLY A 268 14.71 18.33 -2.50
C GLY A 268 13.40 17.91 -1.81
N ILE A 269 13.07 16.61 -1.76
CA ILE A 269 11.80 16.13 -1.18
C ILE A 269 11.72 16.37 0.34
N VAL A 270 12.88 16.39 1.01
CA VAL A 270 12.99 16.61 2.45
C VAL A 270 12.68 18.07 2.80
N GLU A 271 13.13 19.00 1.97
CA GLU A 271 12.95 20.43 2.19
C GLU A 271 11.55 20.93 1.82
N ASP A 272 10.80 20.21 0.99
CA ASP A 272 9.49 20.64 0.46
C ASP A 272 8.41 20.78 1.53
N GLN A 273 8.23 22.00 2.06
CA GLN A 273 7.35 22.34 3.18
C GLN A 273 5.89 21.88 3.06
N ARG A 274 5.43 21.51 1.85
CA ARG A 274 4.09 20.94 1.61
C ARG A 274 4.01 19.44 1.87
N LEU A 275 5.14 18.78 2.11
CA LEU A 275 5.25 17.35 2.35
C LEU A 275 5.73 17.08 3.77
N ALA A 276 5.06 16.15 4.44
CA ALA A 276 5.58 15.57 5.69
C ALA A 276 6.49 14.37 5.41
N PHE A 277 7.47 14.56 4.53
CA PHE A 277 8.40 13.51 4.15
C PHE A 277 9.38 13.17 5.31
N PRO A 278 9.66 11.88 5.57
CA PRO A 278 10.62 11.50 6.60
C PRO A 278 12.03 12.01 6.30
N HIS A 279 12.65 12.68 7.26
CA HIS A 279 14.04 13.15 7.14
C HIS A 279 15.01 12.35 8.01
N SER A 280 14.50 11.64 9.03
CA SER A 280 15.32 10.81 9.91
C SER A 280 14.65 9.50 10.31
N VAL A 281 15.43 8.61 10.91
CA VAL A 281 14.95 7.34 11.48
C VAL A 281 15.64 7.01 12.80
N VAL A 282 14.89 6.37 13.70
CA VAL A 282 15.37 5.76 14.95
C VAL A 282 15.06 4.25 14.91
N ALA A 283 16.07 3.41 15.11
CA ALA A 283 15.88 1.95 15.15
C ALA A 283 15.26 1.51 16.48
N ILE A 284 14.32 0.57 16.44
CA ILE A 284 13.73 -0.06 17.63
C ILE A 284 14.27 -1.48 17.78
N HIS A 285 14.91 -1.71 18.91
CA HIS A 285 15.43 -3.01 19.32
C HIS A 285 14.55 -3.63 20.40
N SER A 286 14.47 -4.96 20.44
CA SER A 286 13.79 -5.70 21.50
C SER A 286 14.57 -5.67 22.82
N LEU A 287 13.86 -5.55 23.93
CA LEU A 287 14.47 -5.75 25.26
C LEU A 287 14.81 -7.22 25.55
N SER A 288 14.13 -8.16 24.89
CA SER A 288 14.26 -9.60 25.17
C SER A 288 15.45 -10.26 24.48
N ALA A 289 16.06 -9.63 23.48
CA ALA A 289 17.18 -10.21 22.76
C ALA A 289 18.53 -9.90 23.45
N PRO A 290 19.44 -10.87 23.56
CA PRO A 290 20.81 -10.63 24.01
C PRO A 290 21.49 -9.59 23.10
N TRP A 291 22.27 -8.67 23.69
CA TRP A 291 22.98 -7.61 22.96
C TRP A 291 23.89 -8.14 21.84
N SER A 292 24.38 -9.38 21.97
CA SER A 292 25.24 -10.03 20.99
C SER A 292 24.56 -10.35 19.64
N SER A 293 23.22 -10.30 19.58
CA SER A 293 22.44 -10.75 18.42
C SER A 293 21.90 -9.56 17.61
N GLN A 294 22.81 -8.76 17.03
CA GLN A 294 22.48 -7.44 16.47
C GLN A 294 21.41 -7.44 15.37
N ALA A 295 21.32 -8.49 14.55
CA ALA A 295 20.34 -8.59 13.46
C ALA A 295 18.96 -9.11 13.90
N SER A 296 18.90 -9.99 14.91
CA SER A 296 17.62 -10.54 15.39
C SER A 296 16.88 -9.59 16.31
N ASP A 297 17.58 -8.59 16.87
CA ASP A 297 17.05 -7.63 17.84
C ASP A 297 16.28 -6.46 17.21
N HIS A 298 16.55 -6.13 15.94
CA HIS A 298 15.88 -5.02 15.24
C HIS A 298 14.45 -5.41 14.83
N VAL A 299 13.46 -4.84 15.52
CA VAL A 299 12.03 -5.21 15.39
C VAL A 299 11.23 -4.20 14.58
N ALA A 300 11.58 -2.92 14.63
CA ALA A 300 10.86 -1.84 13.96
C ALA A 300 11.75 -0.61 13.77
N ASP A 301 11.26 0.36 13.00
CA ASP A 301 11.87 1.67 12.82
C ASP A 301 10.85 2.77 13.14
N LEU A 302 11.33 3.92 13.62
CA LEU A 302 10.55 5.14 13.76
C LEU A 302 11.00 6.14 12.71
N LEU A 303 10.16 6.38 11.71
CA LEU A 303 10.37 7.45 10.73
C LEU A 303 9.97 8.79 11.34
N VAL A 304 10.87 9.76 11.26
CA VAL A 304 10.68 11.11 11.79
C VAL A 304 10.52 12.08 10.63
N SER A 305 9.37 12.75 10.59
CA SER A 305 9.05 13.84 9.67
C SER A 305 8.83 15.13 10.46
N ARG A 306 8.98 16.28 9.79
CA ARG A 306 8.41 17.52 10.32
C ARG A 306 6.89 17.41 10.38
N ARG A 307 6.27 18.13 11.32
CA ARG A 307 4.84 18.42 11.22
C ARG A 307 4.61 19.40 10.06
N VAL A 308 3.54 19.18 9.31
CA VAL A 308 3.02 20.14 8.32
C VAL A 308 1.69 20.72 8.83
N PRO A 309 1.35 21.97 8.48
CA PRO A 309 0.16 22.64 9.01
C PRO A 309 -1.14 22.03 8.49
N GLY A 310 -2.21 22.23 9.26
CA GLY A 310 -3.57 21.82 8.92
C GLY A 310 -4.07 20.55 9.59
N ASP A 311 -5.36 20.30 9.39
CA ASP A 311 -6.06 19.09 9.83
C ASP A 311 -6.37 18.20 8.63
N GLN A 312 -6.62 16.90 8.87
CA GLN A 312 -6.97 15.98 7.78
C GLN A 312 -8.20 16.49 7.01
N LEU A 313 -8.14 16.49 5.69
CA LEU A 313 -9.23 16.98 4.85
C LEU A 313 -10.54 16.22 5.12
N GLY A 314 -10.45 14.92 5.46
CA GLY A 314 -11.61 14.14 5.92
C GLY A 314 -12.29 14.69 7.19
N VAL A 315 -11.54 15.28 8.12
CA VAL A 315 -12.08 15.94 9.32
C VAL A 315 -12.74 17.26 8.93
N TYR A 316 -12.06 18.09 8.13
CA TYR A 316 -12.63 19.33 7.62
C TYR A 316 -13.96 19.10 6.89
N LEU A 317 -14.02 18.09 6.02
CA LEU A 317 -15.24 17.67 5.33
C LEU A 317 -16.40 17.32 6.28
N ALA A 318 -16.10 16.74 7.44
CA ALA A 318 -17.12 16.34 8.41
C ALA A 318 -17.69 17.52 9.21
N GLU A 319 -16.98 18.65 9.26
CA GLU A 319 -17.39 19.87 9.96
C GLU A 319 -18.27 20.79 9.11
N LEU A 320 -18.22 20.65 7.78
CA LEU A 320 -18.96 21.51 6.86
C LEU A 320 -20.46 21.18 6.81
N ASP A 321 -21.27 22.23 6.75
CA ASP A 321 -22.71 22.15 6.51
C ASP A 321 -22.99 22.38 5.02
N LEU A 322 -22.96 21.30 4.24
CA LEU A 322 -23.16 21.35 2.79
C LEU A 322 -24.57 21.78 2.35
N THR A 323 -25.47 22.12 3.28
CA THR A 323 -26.73 22.83 2.95
C THR A 323 -26.51 24.32 2.73
N LYS A 324 -25.42 24.89 3.24
CA LYS A 324 -25.06 26.30 3.11
C LYS A 324 -24.20 26.51 1.87
N SER A 325 -24.63 27.43 1.00
CA SER A 325 -23.91 27.78 -0.23
C SER A 325 -22.44 28.21 0.01
N GLN A 326 -22.17 28.87 1.14
CA GLN A 326 -20.82 29.28 1.53
C GLN A 326 -19.89 28.07 1.75
N ASP A 327 -20.34 27.05 2.49
CA ASP A 327 -19.55 25.84 2.77
C ASP A 327 -19.37 24.99 1.50
N GLN A 328 -20.38 24.95 0.63
CA GLN A 328 -20.26 24.32 -0.69
C GLN A 328 -19.18 25.00 -1.53
N THR A 329 -19.20 26.33 -1.61
CA THR A 329 -18.21 27.09 -2.39
C THR A 329 -16.81 26.89 -1.84
N ALA A 330 -16.64 26.99 -0.51
CA ALA A 330 -15.35 26.77 0.15
C ALA A 330 -14.81 25.36 -0.10
N LEU A 331 -15.65 24.32 -0.05
CA LEU A 331 -15.19 22.96 -0.33
C LEU A 331 -14.82 22.75 -1.80
N GLU A 332 -15.55 23.36 -2.73
CA GLU A 332 -15.23 23.32 -4.15
C GLU A 332 -13.85 23.92 -4.42
N GLU A 333 -13.54 25.07 -3.82
CA GLU A 333 -12.22 25.71 -3.89
C GLU A 333 -11.11 24.83 -3.31
N VAL A 334 -11.34 24.22 -2.14
CA VAL A 334 -10.38 23.30 -1.52
C VAL A 334 -10.12 22.09 -2.42
N CYS A 335 -11.16 21.45 -2.95
CA CYS A 335 -11.01 20.30 -3.84
C CYS A 335 -10.27 20.67 -5.13
N ALA A 336 -10.55 21.85 -5.71
CA ALA A 336 -9.77 22.37 -6.83
C ALA A 336 -8.29 22.55 -6.43
N GLY A 337 -8.02 23.17 -5.28
CA GLY A 337 -6.66 23.35 -4.74
C GLY A 337 -5.91 22.02 -4.56
N VAL A 338 -6.60 20.95 -4.13
CA VAL A 338 -5.99 19.61 -4.05
C VAL A 338 -5.63 19.07 -5.44
N GLY A 339 -6.47 19.30 -6.44
CA GLY A 339 -6.19 18.92 -7.83
C GLY A 339 -4.95 19.62 -8.38
N GLU A 340 -4.82 20.92 -8.10
CA GLU A 340 -3.62 21.70 -8.45
C GLU A 340 -2.37 21.20 -7.72
N MET A 341 -2.46 21.00 -6.40
CA MET A 341 -1.35 20.50 -5.58
C MET A 341 -0.86 19.14 -6.07
N LEU A 342 -1.77 18.21 -6.41
CA LEU A 342 -1.41 16.88 -6.90
C LEU A 342 -0.75 16.94 -8.29
N ALA A 343 -1.25 17.79 -9.19
CA ALA A 343 -0.63 17.97 -10.51
C ALA A 343 0.79 18.53 -10.40
N ASP A 344 0.99 19.52 -9.52
CA ASP A 344 2.31 20.07 -9.21
C ASP A 344 3.22 19.04 -8.52
N PHE A 345 2.69 18.23 -7.60
CA PHE A 345 3.42 17.11 -6.98
C PHE A 345 3.93 16.11 -8.04
N HIS A 346 3.05 15.65 -8.94
CA HIS A 346 3.41 14.74 -10.03
C HIS A 346 4.45 15.33 -10.97
N ALA A 347 4.36 16.61 -11.29
CA ALA A 347 5.32 17.29 -12.16
C ALA A 347 6.68 17.47 -11.49
N ARG A 348 6.71 17.87 -10.21
CA ARG A 348 7.95 18.12 -9.47
C ARG A 348 8.72 16.84 -9.13
N TYR A 349 8.00 15.75 -8.88
CA TYR A 349 8.59 14.45 -8.57
C TYR A 349 8.44 13.46 -9.73
N ALA A 350 8.45 13.96 -10.96
CA ALA A 350 8.60 13.11 -12.13
C ALA A 350 9.97 12.42 -12.08
N ASP A 351 10.01 11.13 -12.38
CA ASP A 351 11.23 10.37 -12.49
C ASP A 351 12.20 11.08 -13.45
N PRO A 352 13.43 11.43 -13.01
CA PRO A 352 14.33 12.24 -13.81
C PRO A 352 14.83 11.52 -15.08
N VAL A 353 14.66 10.20 -15.16
CA VAL A 353 15.07 9.35 -16.28
C VAL A 353 13.91 9.11 -17.23
N THR A 354 12.75 8.69 -16.72
CA THR A 354 11.60 8.34 -17.57
C THR A 354 10.69 9.53 -17.86
N GLY A 355 10.77 10.59 -17.06
CA GLY A 355 9.82 11.71 -17.08
C GLY A 355 8.43 11.35 -16.55
N GLU A 356 8.20 10.10 -16.13
CA GLU A 356 6.91 9.65 -15.60
C GLU A 356 6.69 10.18 -14.19
N ALA A 357 5.45 10.55 -13.86
CA ALA A 357 5.10 10.99 -12.51
C ALA A 357 5.42 9.90 -11.47
N THR A 358 6.08 10.28 -10.37
CA THR A 358 6.14 9.40 -9.19
C THR A 358 4.85 9.59 -8.39
N TYR A 359 4.00 8.57 -8.38
CA TYR A 359 2.72 8.59 -7.67
C TYR A 359 2.90 8.43 -6.15
N HIS A 360 1.96 9.00 -5.40
CA HIS A 360 1.80 8.76 -3.98
C HIS A 360 1.34 7.33 -3.68
N THR A 361 0.51 6.74 -4.55
CA THR A 361 -0.06 5.36 -4.48
C THR A 361 -1.17 5.15 -3.43
N ASP A 362 -1.30 6.09 -2.48
CA ASP A 362 -2.33 6.10 -1.45
C ASP A 362 -2.97 7.48 -1.28
N PHE A 363 -3.16 8.19 -2.39
CA PHE A 363 -3.70 9.54 -2.35
C PHE A 363 -5.21 9.55 -2.07
N HIS A 364 -5.58 9.94 -0.85
CA HIS A 364 -6.96 10.04 -0.39
C HIS A 364 -7.13 11.15 0.67
N PRO A 365 -8.36 11.61 0.97
CA PRO A 365 -8.57 12.77 1.85
C PRO A 365 -8.00 12.69 3.27
N SER A 366 -7.72 11.50 3.82
CA SER A 366 -7.01 11.38 5.11
C SER A 366 -5.50 11.62 5.02
N ASN A 367 -4.91 11.61 3.82
CA ASN A 367 -3.49 11.86 3.55
C ASN A 367 -3.24 13.28 2.99
N VAL A 368 -4.28 14.12 2.99
CA VAL A 368 -4.21 15.54 2.65
C VAL A 368 -4.57 16.34 3.90
N LEU A 369 -3.72 17.29 4.30
CA LEU A 369 -4.03 18.24 5.35
C LEU A 369 -4.45 19.58 4.75
N TYR A 370 -5.40 20.24 5.39
CA TYR A 370 -5.88 21.57 5.01
C TYR A 370 -5.84 22.51 6.23
N GLU A 371 -5.13 23.63 6.09
CA GLU A 371 -5.09 24.69 7.09
C GLU A 371 -6.04 25.82 6.70
N LYS A 372 -7.22 25.85 7.32
CA LYS A 372 -8.29 26.83 7.01
C LYS A 372 -7.84 28.30 7.10
N LYS A 373 -6.92 28.63 8.00
CA LYS A 373 -6.48 30.02 8.24
C LYS A 373 -5.67 30.57 7.05
N THR A 374 -4.84 29.73 6.44
CA THR A 374 -3.90 30.12 5.39
C THR A 374 -4.31 29.63 4.01
N GLY A 375 -5.25 28.69 3.94
CA GLY A 375 -5.59 27.96 2.72
C GLY A 375 -4.53 26.92 2.32
N THR A 376 -3.54 26.65 3.20
CA THR A 376 -2.42 25.76 2.87
C THR A 376 -2.88 24.32 2.78
N LEU A 377 -2.44 23.63 1.73
CA LEU A 377 -2.62 22.20 1.53
C LEU A 377 -1.28 21.49 1.67
N SER A 378 -1.29 20.35 2.36
CA SER A 378 -0.10 19.52 2.56
C SER A 378 -0.41 18.04 2.33
N ILE A 379 0.61 17.26 2.00
CA ILE A 379 0.53 15.80 1.80
C ILE A 379 1.30 15.09 2.90
N VAL A 380 0.71 14.04 3.46
CA VAL A 380 1.32 13.16 4.47
C VAL A 380 1.33 11.72 4.00
N ASP A 381 2.02 10.86 4.76
CA ASP A 381 2.11 9.42 4.48
C ASP A 381 2.76 9.03 3.14
N LEU A 382 3.94 9.59 2.89
CA LEU A 382 4.70 9.40 1.65
C LEU A 382 5.59 8.15 1.64
N THR A 383 5.48 7.25 2.64
CA THR A 383 6.38 6.08 2.72
C THR A 383 6.11 5.05 1.63
N GLY A 384 4.90 5.05 1.07
CA GLY A 384 4.51 4.23 -0.08
C GLY A 384 4.80 4.84 -1.47
N MET A 385 5.25 6.09 -1.53
CA MET A 385 5.47 6.81 -2.79
C MET A 385 6.40 6.04 -3.73
N GLY A 386 6.05 6.00 -5.02
CA GLY A 386 6.85 5.36 -6.07
C GLY A 386 6.84 3.83 -6.08
N ASN A 387 6.16 3.18 -5.14
CA ASN A 387 6.02 1.72 -5.17
C ASN A 387 5.11 1.27 -6.33
N PRO A 388 5.40 0.12 -6.96
CA PRO A 388 4.54 -0.45 -7.99
C PRO A 388 3.20 -0.85 -7.39
N GLY A 389 2.12 -0.19 -7.81
CA GLY A 389 0.76 -0.43 -7.35
C GLY A 389 -0.26 0.03 -8.37
N ALA A 390 -1.42 -0.62 -8.41
CA ALA A 390 -2.50 -0.24 -9.30
C ALA A 390 -3.15 1.06 -8.79
N GLY A 391 -2.91 2.17 -9.50
CA GLY A 391 -3.93 3.19 -9.63
C GLY A 391 -3.48 4.62 -9.35
N ASP A 392 -3.60 5.39 -10.43
CA ASP A 392 -3.82 6.82 -10.53
C ASP A 392 -4.39 7.48 -9.25
N ASP A 393 -3.53 8.25 -8.56
CA ASP A 393 -3.86 9.09 -7.41
C ASP A 393 -5.11 9.95 -7.66
N VAL A 394 -5.32 10.36 -8.91
CA VAL A 394 -6.48 11.15 -9.35
C VAL A 394 -7.77 10.34 -9.20
N GLN A 395 -7.82 9.14 -9.78
CA GLN A 395 -9.01 8.30 -9.76
C GLN A 395 -9.38 7.90 -8.32
N LYS A 396 -8.38 7.60 -7.49
CA LYS A 396 -8.60 7.23 -6.09
C LYS A 396 -9.23 8.38 -5.30
N PHE A 397 -8.67 9.57 -5.41
CA PHE A 397 -9.18 10.74 -4.72
C PHE A 397 -10.55 11.19 -5.25
N GLU A 398 -10.74 11.23 -6.57
CA GLU A 398 -12.02 11.58 -7.22
C GLU A 398 -13.15 10.68 -6.72
N ARG A 399 -12.93 9.35 -6.70
CA ARG A 399 -13.93 8.38 -6.23
C ARG A 399 -14.31 8.59 -4.77
N LEU A 400 -13.34 8.86 -3.90
CA LEU A 400 -13.59 9.04 -2.47
C LEU A 400 -14.30 10.36 -2.18
N ILE A 401 -13.89 11.46 -2.82
CA ILE A 401 -14.59 12.75 -2.70
C ILE A 401 -16.01 12.66 -3.24
N PHE A 402 -16.22 11.99 -4.38
CA PHE A 402 -17.55 11.73 -4.93
C PHE A 402 -18.45 11.04 -3.88
N GLY A 403 -17.95 9.98 -3.23
CA GLY A 403 -18.72 9.24 -2.23
C GLY A 403 -18.95 9.97 -0.90
N MET A 404 -18.15 10.99 -0.57
CA MET A 404 -18.24 11.72 0.71
C MET A 404 -18.98 13.05 0.61
N ALA A 405 -18.74 13.80 -0.48
CA ALA A 405 -19.22 15.15 -0.67
C ALA A 405 -20.11 15.29 -1.92
N GLY A 406 -19.97 14.40 -2.91
CA GLY A 406 -20.77 14.41 -4.13
C GLY A 406 -19.98 14.82 -5.38
N GLU A 407 -20.65 14.74 -6.53
CA GLU A 407 -20.05 14.88 -7.85
C GLU A 407 -19.39 16.24 -8.10
N ARG A 408 -20.05 17.33 -7.69
CA ARG A 408 -19.56 18.71 -7.88
C ARG A 408 -18.10 18.88 -7.43
N TYR A 409 -17.76 18.34 -6.26
CA TYR A 409 -16.43 18.48 -5.68
C TYR A 409 -15.39 17.57 -6.33
N ALA A 410 -15.81 16.38 -6.75
CA ALA A 410 -14.96 15.45 -7.51
C ALA A 410 -14.59 16.03 -8.88
N LEU A 411 -15.56 16.68 -9.55
CA LEU A 411 -15.34 17.40 -10.81
C LEU A 411 -14.41 18.60 -10.63
N ALA A 412 -14.60 19.41 -9.58
CA ALA A 412 -13.73 20.55 -9.29
C ALA A 412 -12.26 20.12 -9.11
N PHE A 413 -12.03 19.06 -8.33
CA PHE A 413 -10.71 18.43 -8.19
C PHE A 413 -10.13 17.99 -9.54
N ARG A 414 -10.88 17.18 -10.30
CA ARG A 414 -10.40 16.60 -11.57
C ARG A 414 -10.13 17.66 -12.63
N HIS A 415 -11.02 18.64 -12.78
CA HIS A 415 -10.85 19.73 -13.74
C HIS A 415 -9.59 20.52 -13.44
N ARG A 416 -9.35 20.88 -12.17
CA ARG A 416 -8.16 21.65 -11.78
C ARG A 416 -6.88 20.84 -11.97
N TYR A 417 -6.89 19.55 -11.62
CA TYR A 417 -5.76 18.65 -11.89
C TYR A 417 -5.41 18.59 -13.38
N LEU A 418 -6.40 18.31 -14.24
CA LEU A 418 -6.19 18.19 -15.69
C LEU A 418 -5.73 19.50 -16.33
N ALA A 419 -6.27 20.64 -15.87
CA ALA A 419 -5.83 21.94 -16.34
C ALA A 419 -4.34 22.16 -16.03
N MET A 420 -3.89 21.80 -14.82
CA MET A 420 -2.52 22.02 -14.40
C MET A 420 -1.53 21.04 -15.02
N ALA A 421 -1.89 19.76 -15.10
CA ALA A 421 -1.08 18.73 -15.75
C ALA A 421 -0.77 19.10 -17.22
N LYS A 422 -1.74 19.66 -17.96
CA LYS A 422 -1.53 20.12 -19.34
C LYS A 422 -0.52 21.27 -19.43
N THR A 423 -0.54 22.21 -18.48
CA THR A 423 0.38 23.36 -18.53
C THR A 423 1.82 22.99 -18.21
N SER A 424 2.05 21.96 -17.39
CA SER A 424 3.39 21.50 -17.04
C SER A 424 4.14 20.90 -18.24
N VAL A 425 3.44 20.17 -19.11
CA VAL A 425 4.03 19.56 -20.31
C VAL A 425 4.55 20.61 -21.30
N CYS A 426 3.83 21.73 -21.48
CA CYS A 426 4.22 22.75 -22.46
C CYS A 426 5.46 23.58 -22.09
N LYS A 427 5.89 23.57 -20.82
CA LYS A 427 7.05 24.38 -20.38
C LYS A 427 8.39 23.74 -20.73
N THR A 428 8.43 22.43 -20.93
CA THR A 428 9.69 21.70 -21.13
C THR A 428 10.26 21.89 -22.55
N ASP A 429 9.41 22.06 -23.57
CA ASP A 429 9.85 22.07 -24.98
C ASP A 429 10.31 23.45 -25.50
N ARG A 430 9.95 24.55 -24.84
CA ARG A 430 10.20 25.91 -25.38
C ARG A 430 11.54 26.54 -24.99
N SER A 431 12.34 25.89 -24.16
CA SER A 431 13.63 26.45 -23.72
C SER A 431 14.83 26.11 -24.62
N SER A 432 14.64 25.33 -25.71
CA SER A 432 15.75 24.83 -26.54
C SER A 432 15.99 25.59 -27.86
N SER A 433 15.30 26.70 -28.16
CA SER A 433 15.51 27.43 -29.42
C SER A 433 15.63 28.95 -29.26
N LYS A 434 16.83 29.44 -29.58
CA LYS A 434 17.27 30.85 -29.77
C LYS A 434 17.46 31.72 -28.52
N SER A 435 18.68 31.71 -28.00
CA SER A 435 19.25 32.84 -27.23
C SER A 435 20.33 33.52 -28.06
N THR A 436 19.98 34.64 -28.70
CA THR A 436 20.91 35.68 -29.13
C THR A 436 21.23 36.59 -27.94
N CYS A 437 22.50 36.96 -27.87
CA CYS A 437 23.21 37.72 -26.85
C CYS A 437 22.52 39.06 -26.48
N ALA A 438 22.23 39.28 -25.20
CA ALA A 438 22.34 40.58 -24.52
C ALA A 438 22.30 40.39 -23.00
N SER A 439 23.16 41.16 -22.32
CA SER A 439 23.55 41.11 -20.91
C SER A 439 22.40 41.30 -19.90
N SER A 440 22.39 40.47 -18.85
CA SER A 440 22.13 40.90 -17.46
C SER A 440 22.53 39.79 -16.50
N THR A 441 23.32 40.15 -15.51
CA THR A 441 23.76 39.34 -14.36
C THR A 441 22.56 38.95 -13.49
N ASP A 442 22.34 37.64 -13.26
CA ASP A 442 22.19 37.07 -11.92
C ASP A 442 21.96 35.53 -11.94
N ALA A 443 22.79 34.86 -11.13
CA ALA A 443 22.68 33.51 -10.55
C ALA A 443 22.07 32.36 -11.39
N LEU A 444 22.91 31.74 -12.23
CA LEU A 444 22.71 30.38 -12.73
C LEU A 444 23.49 29.38 -11.89
N TRP A 445 22.80 28.32 -11.46
CA TRP A 445 23.37 27.14 -10.81
C TRP A 445 24.27 26.38 -11.79
N ALA A 446 25.57 26.53 -11.64
CA ALA A 446 26.54 25.72 -12.36
C ALA A 446 26.61 24.32 -11.71
N VAL A 447 26.28 23.29 -12.48
CA VAL A 447 26.56 21.89 -12.11
C VAL A 447 28.07 21.67 -12.26
N PRO A 448 28.82 21.27 -11.21
CA PRO A 448 30.24 20.99 -11.35
C PRO A 448 30.45 19.70 -12.17
N SER A 449 31.32 19.76 -13.18
CA SER A 449 31.85 18.57 -13.83
C SER A 449 32.77 17.82 -12.87
N PHE A 450 32.32 16.65 -12.40
CA PHE A 450 33.12 15.76 -11.57
C PHE A 450 33.91 14.79 -12.45
N HIS A 451 35.23 14.91 -12.47
CA HIS A 451 36.12 13.80 -12.81
C HIS A 451 36.39 12.99 -11.53
N LEU A 452 35.87 11.75 -11.48
CA LEU A 452 36.22 10.77 -10.46
C LEU A 452 37.31 9.82 -11.00
N PRO A 453 38.36 9.50 -10.22
CA PRO A 453 39.27 8.40 -10.54
C PRO A 453 38.57 7.05 -10.31
N ALA A 454 38.86 6.06 -11.15
CA ALA A 454 38.28 4.73 -11.06
C ALA A 454 38.62 4.03 -9.72
N PRO A 455 37.67 3.33 -9.07
CA PRO A 455 37.99 2.50 -7.91
C PRO A 455 38.19 1.04 -8.32
N PRO A 456 39.22 0.34 -7.81
CA PRO A 456 39.25 -1.11 -7.80
C PRO A 456 38.74 -1.61 -6.45
N THR A 457 37.60 -2.30 -6.43
CA THR A 457 37.29 -3.36 -5.43
C THR A 457 36.22 -4.28 -6.01
N ARG A 458 36.67 -5.33 -6.70
CA ARG A 458 35.85 -6.47 -7.16
C ARG A 458 35.79 -7.49 -6.03
N THR A 459 34.64 -7.61 -5.38
CA THR A 459 34.18 -8.84 -4.73
C THR A 459 32.71 -8.97 -5.11
N GLY A 460 32.45 -9.55 -6.27
CA GLY A 460 31.13 -9.53 -6.88
C GLY A 460 30.24 -10.65 -6.33
N SER A 461 29.11 -10.30 -5.74
CA SER A 461 27.95 -11.20 -5.68
C SER A 461 27.11 -11.02 -6.95
N PHE A 462 26.34 -12.02 -7.34
CA PHE A 462 25.32 -11.87 -8.39
C PHE A 462 24.29 -10.83 -7.94
N LYS A 463 23.91 -9.90 -8.82
CA LYS A 463 23.02 -8.77 -8.47
C LYS A 463 21.66 -8.88 -9.15
N THR A 464 20.60 -8.94 -8.36
CA THR A 464 19.24 -8.71 -8.89
C THR A 464 18.96 -7.21 -8.87
N LEU A 465 18.84 -6.61 -10.05
CA LEU A 465 18.50 -5.20 -10.23
C LEU A 465 16.98 -5.00 -10.12
N SER A 466 16.53 -3.75 -10.15
CA SER A 466 15.09 -3.41 -10.12
C SER A 466 14.30 -4.12 -11.24
N SER A 467 13.01 -4.35 -11.03
CA SER A 467 12.16 -4.94 -12.07
C SER A 467 11.86 -3.95 -13.20
N LEU A 468 11.75 -4.46 -14.43
CA LEU A 468 11.33 -3.70 -15.60
C LEU A 468 9.94 -4.17 -16.04
N ALA A 469 8.98 -3.26 -16.07
CA ALA A 469 7.66 -3.54 -16.62
C ALA A 469 7.75 -3.70 -18.15
N VAL A 470 7.20 -4.79 -18.66
CA VAL A 470 7.18 -5.11 -20.09
C VAL A 470 5.75 -5.37 -20.58
N PRO A 471 5.41 -5.00 -21.83
CA PRO A 471 4.13 -5.37 -22.42
C PRO A 471 3.94 -6.89 -22.50
N GLU A 472 2.68 -7.36 -22.52
CA GLU A 472 2.36 -8.77 -22.79
C GLU A 472 2.87 -9.24 -24.17
N SER A 473 3.02 -8.32 -25.12
CA SER A 473 3.62 -8.61 -26.44
C SER A 473 5.12 -8.95 -26.36
N GLY A 474 5.71 -8.89 -25.18
CA GLY A 474 7.09 -9.25 -24.90
C GLY A 474 7.99 -8.05 -24.67
N PHE A 475 9.21 -8.36 -24.25
CA PHE A 475 10.26 -7.39 -24.02
C PHE A 475 10.83 -6.89 -25.36
N ASN A 476 10.80 -5.57 -25.54
CA ASN A 476 11.49 -4.90 -26.64
C ASN A 476 12.55 -3.96 -26.03
N PRO A 477 13.85 -4.30 -26.09
CA PRO A 477 14.88 -3.53 -25.40
C PRO A 477 15.10 -2.15 -26.02
N ASP A 478 14.76 -1.91 -27.28
CA ASP A 478 14.84 -0.57 -27.88
C ASP A 478 13.87 0.41 -27.18
N LYS A 479 12.70 -0.09 -26.75
CA LYS A 479 11.72 0.70 -25.99
C LYS A 479 12.13 0.95 -24.54
N HIS A 480 13.11 0.22 -24.03
CA HIS A 480 13.59 0.31 -22.65
C HIS A 480 15.05 0.75 -22.57
N LEU A 481 15.59 1.27 -23.66
CA LEU A 481 17.02 1.50 -23.81
C LEU A 481 17.60 2.42 -22.73
N THR A 482 16.94 3.55 -22.47
CA THR A 482 17.32 4.50 -21.42
C THR A 482 17.25 3.88 -20.03
N THR A 483 16.20 3.11 -19.75
CA THR A 483 16.01 2.42 -18.46
C THR A 483 17.10 1.36 -18.24
N LEU A 484 17.41 0.55 -19.26
CA LEU A 484 18.48 -0.45 -19.20
C LEU A 484 19.84 0.20 -18.94
N ALA A 485 20.16 1.30 -19.62
CA ALA A 485 21.39 2.05 -19.41
C ALA A 485 21.50 2.61 -18.00
N PHE A 486 20.41 3.17 -17.46
CA PHE A 486 20.39 3.68 -16.09
C PHE A 486 20.59 2.55 -15.06
N MET A 487 19.93 1.42 -15.22
CA MET A 487 20.04 0.29 -14.29
C MET A 487 21.43 -0.32 -14.27
N LEU A 488 22.10 -0.36 -15.42
CA LEU A 488 23.45 -0.93 -15.55
C LEU A 488 24.55 0.05 -15.16
N SER A 489 24.32 1.36 -15.31
CA SER A 489 25.29 2.40 -14.97
C SER A 489 24.60 3.67 -14.42
N PRO A 490 24.12 3.63 -13.16
CA PRO A 490 23.42 4.76 -12.55
C PRO A 490 24.30 6.01 -12.49
N GLY A 491 23.73 7.18 -12.80
CA GLY A 491 24.40 8.47 -12.66
C GLY A 491 25.21 8.95 -13.89
N ARG A 492 25.17 8.23 -15.01
CA ARG A 492 25.80 8.68 -16.27
C ARG A 492 24.74 9.11 -17.29
N VAL A 493 24.80 10.37 -17.71
CA VAL A 493 23.97 10.92 -18.80
C VAL A 493 24.74 10.73 -20.11
N CYS A 494 24.40 9.71 -20.88
CA CYS A 494 24.96 9.47 -22.22
C CYS A 494 23.85 8.93 -23.12
N GLU A 495 23.97 9.10 -24.43
CA GLU A 495 23.09 8.45 -25.41
C GLU A 495 23.43 6.96 -25.49
N PRO A 496 22.58 6.05 -24.97
CA PRO A 496 22.80 4.63 -25.12
C PRO A 496 22.59 4.19 -26.57
N GLN A 497 23.40 3.23 -27.04
CA GLN A 497 23.20 2.56 -28.31
C GLN A 497 23.02 1.06 -28.08
N LEU A 498 21.98 0.48 -28.65
CA LEU A 498 21.74 -0.95 -28.61
C LEU A 498 22.03 -1.57 -29.97
N THR A 499 22.82 -2.65 -30.00
CA THR A 499 23.08 -3.41 -31.22
C THR A 499 22.74 -4.87 -30.99
N PRO A 500 21.81 -5.47 -31.75
CA PRO A 500 21.51 -6.89 -31.62
C PRO A 500 22.71 -7.74 -32.03
N LEU A 501 23.02 -8.80 -31.28
CA LEU A 501 24.15 -9.70 -31.59
C LEU A 501 23.85 -10.64 -32.78
N SER A 502 22.58 -10.84 -33.13
CA SER A 502 22.15 -11.62 -34.29
C SER A 502 20.73 -11.22 -34.74
N SER A 503 20.36 -11.57 -35.98
CA SER A 503 19.06 -11.24 -36.57
C SER A 503 17.86 -11.95 -35.90
N LYS A 504 18.12 -12.95 -35.05
CA LYS A 504 17.11 -13.65 -34.22
C LYS A 504 17.39 -13.49 -32.72
N ALA A 505 18.26 -12.55 -32.35
CA ALA A 505 18.84 -12.53 -31.03
C ALA A 505 17.85 -12.16 -29.93
N LYS A 506 17.94 -12.92 -28.84
CA LYS A 506 17.55 -12.51 -27.49
C LYS A 506 18.72 -11.86 -26.75
N ALA A 507 19.68 -11.31 -27.48
CA ALA A 507 20.92 -10.80 -26.93
C ALA A 507 21.36 -9.52 -27.67
N TRP A 508 21.81 -8.53 -26.91
CA TRP A 508 22.14 -7.20 -27.39
C TRP A 508 23.41 -6.69 -26.73
N VAL A 509 24.15 -5.86 -27.45
CA VAL A 509 25.23 -5.05 -26.89
C VAL A 509 24.70 -3.65 -26.64
N LEU A 510 24.67 -3.25 -25.37
CA LEU A 510 24.40 -1.89 -24.96
C LEU A 510 25.73 -1.14 -24.79
N ARG A 511 25.92 -0.08 -25.57
CA ARG A 511 27.07 0.84 -25.45
C ARG A 511 26.60 2.14 -24.85
N GLN A 512 27.38 2.72 -23.94
CA GLN A 512 27.04 3.99 -23.29
C GLN A 512 28.20 4.99 -23.38
N GLY A 513 28.03 6.03 -24.19
CA GLY A 513 28.99 7.13 -24.34
C GLY A 513 30.26 6.78 -25.13
N SER A 514 31.28 7.63 -25.00
CA SER A 514 32.61 7.48 -25.65
C SER A 514 33.57 6.56 -24.90
N ALA A 515 33.22 6.18 -23.68
CA ALA A 515 33.94 5.16 -22.94
C ALA A 515 33.61 3.79 -23.55
N ASN A 516 34.62 2.95 -23.78
CA ASN A 516 34.48 1.58 -24.32
C ASN A 516 33.71 0.61 -23.39
N GLU A 517 32.82 1.11 -22.53
CA GLU A 517 31.95 0.31 -21.69
C GLU A 517 30.81 -0.25 -22.54
N CYS A 518 30.84 -1.56 -22.71
CA CYS A 518 29.80 -2.32 -23.37
C CYS A 518 29.22 -3.36 -22.43
N TRP A 519 27.90 -3.47 -22.44
CA TRP A 519 27.15 -4.46 -21.67
C TRP A 519 26.52 -5.45 -22.63
N VAL A 520 26.67 -6.74 -22.37
CA VAL A 520 25.92 -7.78 -23.09
C VAL A 520 24.67 -8.10 -22.30
N ILE A 521 23.51 -7.81 -22.89
CA ILE A 521 22.20 -8.06 -22.28
C ILE A 521 21.60 -9.26 -22.99
N GLN A 522 21.17 -10.27 -22.23
CA GLN A 522 20.50 -11.44 -22.77
C GLN A 522 19.15 -11.65 -22.07
N GLN A 523 18.08 -11.76 -22.84
CA GLN A 523 16.78 -12.17 -22.33
C GLN A 523 16.80 -13.69 -22.10
N ALA A 524 16.68 -14.09 -20.84
CA ALA A 524 16.71 -15.48 -20.41
C ALA A 524 15.44 -15.87 -19.64
N SER A 525 15.24 -17.16 -19.39
CA SER A 525 14.18 -17.62 -18.49
C SER A 525 14.53 -17.34 -17.02
N PRO A 526 13.54 -17.23 -16.11
CA PRO A 526 13.80 -17.07 -14.69
C PRO A 526 14.73 -18.15 -14.12
N LEU A 527 14.51 -19.41 -14.52
CA LEU A 527 15.34 -20.55 -14.12
C LEU A 527 16.82 -20.39 -14.52
N PHE A 528 17.11 -19.72 -15.63
CA PHE A 528 18.49 -19.46 -16.04
C PHE A 528 19.17 -18.45 -15.11
N ALA A 529 18.46 -17.39 -14.71
CA ALA A 529 18.97 -16.40 -13.76
C ALA A 529 19.24 -17.03 -12.39
N GLU A 530 18.33 -17.86 -11.88
CA GLU A 530 18.49 -18.60 -10.63
C GLU A 530 19.73 -19.52 -10.67
N ARG A 531 19.95 -20.24 -11.77
CA ARG A 531 21.13 -21.09 -11.97
C ARG A 531 22.42 -20.27 -12.03
N CYS A 532 22.41 -19.09 -12.65
CA CYS A 532 23.58 -18.21 -12.66
C CYS A 532 23.89 -17.69 -11.25
N GLU A 533 22.87 -17.30 -10.48
CA GLU A 533 23.03 -16.87 -9.10
C GLU A 533 23.60 -17.99 -8.22
N GLU A 534 23.06 -19.20 -8.34
CA GLU A 534 23.58 -20.39 -7.63
C GLU A 534 25.02 -20.70 -8.04
N PHE A 535 25.35 -20.62 -9.33
CA PHE A 535 26.70 -20.86 -9.81
C PHE A 535 27.70 -19.83 -9.27
N VAL A 536 27.35 -18.54 -9.27
CA VAL A 536 28.19 -17.48 -8.68
C VAL A 536 28.36 -17.69 -7.18
N ARG A 537 27.33 -18.18 -6.49
CA ARG A 537 27.42 -18.51 -5.05
C ARG A 537 28.42 -19.64 -4.80
N LEU A 538 28.47 -20.64 -5.67
CA LEU A 538 29.39 -21.77 -5.59
C LEU A 538 30.81 -21.42 -6.07
N CYS A 539 30.94 -20.49 -7.02
CA CYS A 539 32.21 -20.09 -7.63
C CYS A 539 32.28 -18.57 -7.84
N PRO A 540 32.45 -17.75 -6.77
CA PRO A 540 32.44 -16.29 -6.89
C PRO A 540 33.54 -15.73 -7.80
N SER A 541 34.68 -16.43 -7.89
CA SER A 541 35.82 -16.06 -8.74
C SER A 541 35.48 -16.04 -10.23
N ILE A 542 34.39 -16.70 -10.67
CA ILE A 542 33.95 -16.63 -12.06
C ILE A 542 33.62 -15.21 -12.51
N LEU A 543 33.21 -14.33 -11.59
CA LEU A 543 32.92 -12.92 -11.89
C LEU A 543 34.19 -12.06 -12.04
N GLU A 544 35.34 -12.59 -11.67
CA GLU A 544 36.63 -11.90 -11.75
C GLU A 544 37.41 -12.28 -13.01
N ASP A 545 37.06 -13.40 -13.64
CA ASP A 545 37.69 -13.90 -14.86
C ASP A 545 37.35 -13.01 -16.07
N ALA A 546 38.30 -12.15 -16.45
CA ALA A 546 38.14 -11.24 -17.58
C ALA A 546 38.07 -11.95 -18.95
N GLN A 547 38.42 -13.24 -19.03
CA GLN A 547 38.32 -14.03 -20.27
C GLN A 547 36.93 -14.65 -20.44
N LEU A 548 36.12 -14.69 -19.39
CA LEU A 548 34.80 -15.31 -19.41
C LEU A 548 33.69 -14.28 -19.30
N ALA A 549 32.83 -14.21 -20.32
CA ALA A 549 31.60 -13.43 -20.26
C ALA A 549 30.53 -14.20 -19.47
N PHE A 550 30.51 -14.04 -18.14
CA PHE A 550 29.50 -14.66 -17.27
C PHE A 550 28.42 -13.64 -16.84
N PRO A 551 27.12 -14.00 -16.84
CA PRO A 551 26.06 -13.12 -16.33
C PRO A 551 26.26 -12.81 -14.84
N HIS A 552 26.43 -11.53 -14.50
CA HIS A 552 26.68 -11.10 -13.13
C HIS A 552 25.49 -10.34 -12.50
N SER A 553 24.47 -10.03 -13.30
CA SER A 553 23.25 -9.34 -12.86
C SER A 553 22.01 -9.85 -13.58
N ALA A 554 20.85 -9.75 -12.95
CA ALA A 554 19.54 -10.05 -13.53
C ALA A 554 18.58 -8.84 -13.41
N ILE A 555 17.76 -8.62 -14.44
CA ILE A 555 16.67 -7.64 -14.44
C ILE A 555 15.35 -8.42 -14.54
N PRO A 556 14.53 -8.49 -13.48
CA PRO A 556 13.24 -9.16 -13.53
C PRO A 556 12.30 -8.44 -14.50
N LEU A 557 11.75 -9.16 -15.48
CA LEU A 557 10.76 -8.63 -16.41
C LEU A 557 9.35 -8.92 -15.87
N GLN A 558 8.54 -7.89 -15.62
CA GLN A 558 7.17 -8.03 -15.14
C GLN A 558 6.20 -7.71 -16.27
N ALA A 559 5.42 -8.70 -16.71
CA ALA A 559 4.37 -8.45 -17.69
C ALA A 559 3.32 -7.51 -17.09
N HIS A 560 2.95 -6.45 -17.81
CA HIS A 560 1.79 -5.63 -17.49
C HIS A 560 0.55 -6.54 -17.46
N GLN A 561 0.13 -7.01 -16.29
CA GLN A 561 -1.19 -7.61 -16.17
C GLN A 561 -2.20 -6.51 -16.45
N LYS A 562 -2.98 -6.65 -17.53
CA LYS A 562 -4.24 -5.92 -17.68
C LYS A 562 -5.19 -6.38 -16.57
N GLN A 563 -5.04 -5.86 -15.38
CA GLN A 563 -6.12 -5.90 -14.40
C GLN A 563 -6.98 -4.64 -14.57
N VAL A 564 -8.22 -4.88 -15.01
CA VAL A 564 -9.42 -4.04 -14.85
C VAL A 564 -9.54 -2.77 -15.73
N GLY A 565 -8.44 -2.16 -16.19
CA GLY A 565 -8.49 -0.88 -16.92
C GLY A 565 -9.27 -0.89 -18.25
N SER A 566 -9.13 -1.91 -19.10
CA SER A 566 -9.80 -1.93 -20.41
C SER A 566 -11.29 -2.29 -20.34
N LEU A 567 -11.71 -3.01 -19.29
CA LEU A 567 -13.13 -3.30 -19.03
C LEU A 567 -13.85 -2.05 -18.52
N LEU A 568 -13.22 -1.28 -17.62
CA LEU A 568 -13.78 -0.02 -17.11
C LEU A 568 -13.88 1.07 -18.19
N VAL A 569 -12.93 1.16 -19.12
CA VAL A 569 -13.01 2.12 -20.24
C VAL A 569 -14.13 1.73 -21.22
N ALA A 570 -14.32 0.43 -21.49
CA ALA A 570 -15.43 -0.05 -22.30
C ALA A 570 -16.79 0.16 -21.59
N GLU A 571 -16.87 -0.05 -20.28
CA GLU A 571 -18.06 0.17 -19.46
C GLU A 571 -18.42 1.67 -19.38
N CYS A 572 -17.46 2.56 -19.11
CA CYS A 572 -17.70 4.00 -19.10
C CYS A 572 -18.12 4.54 -20.46
N SER A 573 -17.48 4.09 -21.54
CA SER A 573 -17.88 4.48 -22.90
C SER A 573 -19.28 3.97 -23.23
N PHE A 574 -19.61 2.73 -22.85
CA PHE A 574 -20.93 2.13 -23.07
C PHE A 574 -22.03 2.83 -22.26
N ARG A 575 -21.76 3.18 -21.00
CA ARG A 575 -22.68 3.92 -20.13
C ARG A 575 -22.96 5.32 -20.65
N THR A 576 -21.92 6.04 -21.09
CA THR A 576 -22.06 7.38 -21.68
C THR A 576 -22.89 7.32 -22.97
N THR A 577 -22.68 6.29 -23.79
CA THR A 577 -23.52 6.03 -24.96
C THR A 577 -24.97 5.75 -24.55
N LEU A 578 -25.22 4.86 -23.58
CA LEU A 578 -26.58 4.57 -23.11
C LEU A 578 -27.31 5.81 -22.55
N GLU A 579 -26.62 6.69 -21.83
CA GLU A 579 -27.19 7.91 -21.26
C GLU A 579 -27.52 8.96 -22.35
N GLN A 580 -26.65 9.13 -23.35
CA GLN A 580 -26.93 9.96 -24.53
C GLN A 580 -28.10 9.38 -25.37
N TYR A 581 -28.21 8.05 -25.44
CA TYR A 581 -29.29 7.37 -26.15
C TYR A 581 -30.63 7.44 -25.42
N ALA A 582 -30.65 7.31 -24.08
CA ALA A 582 -31.86 7.44 -23.28
C ALA A 582 -32.50 8.83 -23.44
N ALA A 583 -31.68 9.88 -23.48
CA ALA A 583 -32.15 11.24 -23.75
C ALA A 583 -32.74 11.43 -25.16
N THR A 584 -32.37 10.58 -26.12
CA THR A 584 -32.90 10.62 -27.50
C THR A 584 -34.21 9.81 -27.63
N LEU A 585 -34.38 8.78 -26.78
CA LEU A 585 -35.53 7.86 -26.79
C LEU A 585 -36.84 8.54 -26.36
N ASP A 586 -36.76 9.54 -25.48
CA ASP A 586 -37.88 10.37 -25.03
C ASP A 586 -38.47 11.27 -26.15
N GLN A 587 -37.80 11.36 -27.31
CA GLN A 587 -38.18 12.25 -28.41
C GLN A 587 -38.57 11.50 -29.71
N THR A 588 -38.67 10.17 -29.69
CA THR A 588 -38.86 9.35 -30.90
C THR A 588 -40.20 8.62 -30.96
N THR A 589 -40.64 8.28 -32.17
CA THR A 589 -41.93 7.62 -32.40
C THR A 589 -41.92 6.16 -31.93
N SER A 590 -43.09 5.58 -31.64
CA SER A 590 -43.21 4.18 -31.18
C SER A 590 -42.58 3.15 -32.13
N GLU A 591 -42.56 3.43 -33.44
CA GLU A 591 -41.93 2.54 -34.43
C GLU A 591 -40.39 2.62 -34.36
N ASP A 592 -39.84 3.80 -34.11
CA ASP A 592 -38.40 4.00 -33.94
C ASP A 592 -37.91 3.38 -32.64
N GLN A 593 -38.72 3.44 -31.57
CA GLN A 593 -38.43 2.77 -30.30
C GLN A 593 -38.31 1.24 -30.47
N ALA A 594 -39.21 0.62 -31.25
CA ALA A 594 -39.16 -0.82 -31.52
C ALA A 594 -37.92 -1.22 -32.35
N LYS A 595 -37.54 -0.41 -33.35
CA LYS A 595 -36.31 -0.61 -34.13
C LYS A 595 -35.06 -0.44 -33.25
N LEU A 596 -35.05 0.56 -32.38
CA LEU A 596 -33.95 0.81 -31.44
C LEU A 596 -33.79 -0.32 -30.43
N GLN A 597 -34.89 -0.81 -29.86
CA GLN A 597 -34.85 -1.89 -28.88
C GLN A 597 -34.26 -3.16 -29.50
N LYS A 598 -34.53 -3.43 -30.77
CA LYS A 598 -33.92 -4.54 -31.52
C LYS A 598 -32.40 -4.38 -31.71
N VAL A 599 -31.92 -3.15 -31.91
CA VAL A 599 -30.47 -2.85 -32.03
C VAL A 599 -29.77 -2.98 -30.67
N LEU A 600 -30.40 -2.49 -29.60
CA LEU A 600 -29.87 -2.60 -28.23
C LEU A 600 -29.75 -4.06 -27.79
N THR A 601 -30.80 -4.87 -27.97
CA THR A 601 -30.75 -6.31 -27.67
C THR A 601 -29.60 -7.00 -28.41
N LYS A 602 -29.45 -6.72 -29.71
CA LYS A 602 -28.37 -7.30 -30.52
C LYS A 602 -26.98 -6.86 -30.05
N THR A 603 -26.84 -5.61 -29.60
CA THR A 603 -25.57 -5.07 -29.09
C THR A 603 -25.21 -5.68 -27.73
N PHE A 604 -26.21 -5.85 -26.85
CA PHE A 604 -26.06 -6.57 -25.58
C PHE A 604 -25.65 -8.03 -25.79
N ASP A 605 -26.24 -8.72 -26.76
CA ASP A 605 -25.88 -10.11 -27.08
C ASP A 605 -24.42 -10.23 -27.59
N ILE A 606 -23.94 -9.26 -28.37
CA ILE A 606 -22.54 -9.22 -28.85
C ILE A 606 -21.58 -8.96 -27.68
N LEU A 607 -21.90 -8.01 -26.80
CA LEU A 607 -21.11 -7.73 -25.60
C LEU A 607 -21.08 -8.94 -24.66
N ARG A 608 -22.24 -9.57 -24.42
CA ARG A 608 -22.39 -10.79 -23.62
C ARG A 608 -21.54 -11.93 -24.18
N SER A 609 -21.57 -12.16 -25.49
CA SER A 609 -20.76 -13.18 -26.16
C SER A 609 -19.26 -12.88 -26.06
N SER A 610 -18.87 -11.61 -26.17
CA SER A 610 -17.48 -11.17 -26.07
C SER A 610 -16.94 -11.29 -24.63
N LEU A 611 -17.76 -10.97 -23.63
CA LEU A 611 -17.43 -11.13 -22.21
C LEU A 611 -17.35 -12.60 -21.81
N ALA A 612 -18.28 -13.45 -22.26
CA ALA A 612 -18.24 -14.89 -22.02
C ALA A 612 -16.96 -15.54 -22.60
N LYS A 613 -16.53 -15.10 -23.80
CA LYS A 613 -15.26 -15.53 -24.40
C LYS A 613 -14.02 -15.04 -23.67
N ALA A 614 -14.06 -13.83 -23.10
CA ALA A 614 -12.93 -13.25 -22.38
C ALA A 614 -12.77 -13.78 -20.95
N ALA A 615 -13.88 -14.19 -20.31
CA ALA A 615 -13.89 -14.55 -18.89
C ALA A 615 -13.81 -16.06 -18.60
N GLY A 616 -14.01 -16.94 -19.58
CA GLY A 616 -13.92 -18.39 -19.38
C GLY A 616 -14.82 -18.95 -18.25
N LEU A 617 -15.95 -18.30 -17.93
CA LEU A 617 -16.92 -18.76 -16.94
C LEU A 617 -18.29 -18.06 -17.09
N ASP A 618 -19.35 -18.87 -17.10
CA ASP A 618 -20.77 -18.54 -17.35
C ASP A 618 -21.51 -17.79 -16.23
N ARG A 619 -20.83 -17.26 -15.20
CA ARG A 619 -21.52 -16.85 -13.95
C ARG A 619 -21.52 -15.38 -13.56
N VAL A 620 -21.07 -14.47 -14.43
CA VAL A 620 -21.15 -13.01 -14.16
C VAL A 620 -22.41 -12.38 -14.76
N ILE A 621 -23.39 -13.17 -15.21
CA ILE A 621 -24.57 -12.64 -15.89
C ILE A 621 -25.83 -12.88 -15.04
N GLY A 622 -26.02 -11.99 -14.08
CA GLY A 622 -27.28 -11.71 -13.40
C GLY A 622 -27.53 -10.22 -13.46
#